data_AF-A0A933MRS1-F1
#
_entry.id   AF-A0A933MRS1-F1
#
_cell.length_a   1.000
_cell.length_b   1.000
_cell.length_c   1.000
_cell.angle_alpha   90.00
_cell.angle_beta   90.00
_cell.angle_gamma   90.00
#
_symmetry.space_group_name_H-M   'P 1'
#
loop_
_entity.id
_entity.type
_entity.pdbx_description
1 polymer ?
#
loop_
_entity_poly.entity_id
_entity_poly.type
_entity_poly.pdbx_seq_one_letter_code
_entity_poly.pdbx_strand_id
1 'polypeptide(L)'
;MIGEGTVTADDCCQVKNAFAAVELGFPDQDCDGEEDRFDTDDDNDMAPDDTDNCVLVPNSSQRDRDGDGEGDACDADIDGDHINNTSDNCPNSSNPEQADFDGDDEGDVCDDTDDDGVRDNVDNCRSVRNRDQENADGDGQGDACDSDMDGDGVANTSDNCQYEANASQTDTDGDDVGDVCDNCLSVSNHDQGDIDDDGSGNACDDDDDGDGVPDDRDNCPEEYTYVSEWMICPPESFCSYGCPPQHIIEGPSQWIFDYGDLGPGHPAAMRPTLEIPFDPCRFVDCQTQTLFGEDTYVTLTLDLSMNPASGASTTDHAISLHFAVLDQAGHRVADAQTLIEHVSPEPALLPQAATSQVTLSFPLAPSYTWRYSGKFDQETSPEAALPLYHLVLVPEVGDEANQVLLSKTPINATVHVQVGKQDK
;
A
#
# COMPACT_ATOMS: atom_id res chain seq x y z
N MET A 1 -52.10 -22.50 -14.78
CA MET A 1 -51.02 -21.57 -15.17
C MET A 1 -49.73 -22.28 -14.79
N ILE A 2 -49.19 -23.10 -15.69
CA ILE A 2 -47.88 -23.74 -15.49
C ILE A 2 -47.06 -23.23 -16.66
N GLY A 3 -46.29 -22.18 -16.40
CA GLY A 3 -45.35 -21.60 -17.35
C GLY A 3 -44.08 -22.46 -17.39
N GLU A 4 -43.40 -22.43 -18.52
CA GLU A 4 -42.18 -23.19 -18.79
C GLU A 4 -40.97 -22.63 -18.03
N GLY A 5 -40.89 -22.89 -16.71
CA GLY A 5 -39.71 -22.71 -15.89
C GLY A 5 -39.38 -24.01 -15.15
N THR A 6 -38.12 -24.44 -15.17
CA THR A 6 -37.66 -25.58 -14.36
C THR A 6 -37.59 -25.15 -12.90
N VAL A 7 -38.34 -25.83 -12.03
CA VAL A 7 -38.31 -25.62 -10.57
C VAL A 7 -36.89 -25.87 -10.06
N THR A 8 -36.27 -24.87 -9.44
CA THR A 8 -34.94 -24.96 -8.81
C THR A 8 -35.03 -25.49 -7.37
N ALA A 9 -33.87 -25.70 -6.74
CA ALA A 9 -33.82 -26.00 -5.30
C ALA A 9 -34.33 -24.79 -4.48
N ASP A 10 -33.91 -23.58 -4.85
CA ASP A 10 -34.37 -22.31 -4.25
C ASP A 10 -35.89 -22.14 -4.36
N ASP A 11 -36.49 -22.46 -5.51
CA ASP A 11 -37.95 -22.42 -5.69
C ASP A 11 -38.67 -23.37 -4.71
N CYS A 12 -38.08 -24.54 -4.43
CA CYS A 12 -38.64 -25.48 -3.46
C CYS A 12 -38.48 -24.98 -2.03
N CYS A 13 -37.35 -24.37 -1.71
CA CYS A 13 -37.05 -23.78 -0.41
C CYS A 13 -37.99 -22.59 -0.09
N GLN A 14 -38.14 -21.63 -1.01
CA GLN A 14 -39.07 -20.52 -0.84
C GLN A 14 -40.51 -21.00 -0.58
N VAL A 15 -40.92 -22.09 -1.24
CA VAL A 15 -42.21 -22.72 -0.97
C VAL A 15 -42.26 -23.32 0.44
N LYS A 16 -41.22 -24.03 0.89
CA LYS A 16 -41.16 -24.53 2.28
C LYS A 16 -41.26 -23.39 3.29
N ASN A 17 -40.50 -22.30 3.11
CA ASN A 17 -40.52 -21.16 4.02
C ASN A 17 -41.88 -20.46 4.02
N ALA A 18 -42.54 -20.35 2.86
CA ALA A 18 -43.91 -19.85 2.77
C ALA A 18 -44.92 -20.75 3.50
N PHE A 19 -44.74 -22.07 3.47
CA PHE A 19 -45.54 -23.01 4.26
C PHE A 19 -45.24 -22.89 5.77
N ALA A 20 -43.98 -22.74 6.16
CA ALA A 20 -43.58 -22.53 7.55
C ALA A 20 -44.16 -21.23 8.13
N ALA A 21 -44.18 -20.14 7.36
CA ALA A 21 -44.76 -18.85 7.74
C ALA A 21 -46.27 -18.91 8.06
N VAL A 22 -46.98 -19.92 7.56
CA VAL A 22 -48.39 -20.19 7.89
C VAL A 22 -48.58 -21.38 8.85
N GLU A 23 -47.53 -21.71 9.61
CA GLU A 23 -47.49 -22.81 10.60
C GLU A 23 -47.69 -24.21 9.97
N LEU A 24 -47.35 -24.37 8.68
CA LEU A 24 -47.50 -25.61 7.91
C LEU A 24 -46.17 -26.19 7.43
N GLY A 25 -45.16 -26.28 8.29
CA GLY A 25 -43.85 -26.86 7.93
C GLY A 25 -42.78 -26.50 8.95
N PHE A 26 -41.53 -26.79 8.60
CA PHE A 26 -40.35 -26.24 9.25
C PHE A 26 -39.64 -25.33 8.23
N PRO A 27 -39.17 -24.15 8.66
CA PRO A 27 -38.38 -23.27 7.81
C PRO A 27 -36.96 -23.84 7.57
N ASP A 28 -36.33 -23.33 6.53
CA ASP A 28 -35.02 -23.65 5.94
C ASP A 28 -34.57 -22.34 5.27
N GLN A 29 -34.12 -21.37 6.07
CA GLN A 29 -34.05 -19.95 5.71
C GLN A 29 -32.99 -19.66 4.63
N ASP A 30 -31.83 -20.30 4.71
CA ASP A 30 -30.73 -20.19 3.75
C ASP A 30 -30.83 -21.16 2.55
N CYS A 31 -31.77 -22.10 2.59
CA CYS A 31 -32.00 -23.11 1.56
C CYS A 31 -30.86 -24.14 1.38
N ASP A 32 -30.03 -24.38 2.39
CA ASP A 32 -28.92 -25.33 2.29
C ASP A 32 -29.37 -26.81 2.38
N GLY A 33 -30.60 -27.01 2.84
CA GLY A 33 -31.26 -28.32 2.96
C GLY A 33 -31.29 -28.90 4.36
N GLU A 34 -30.74 -28.21 5.36
CA GLU A 34 -31.01 -28.40 6.78
C GLU A 34 -32.28 -27.58 7.18
N GLU A 35 -32.85 -27.83 8.36
CA GLU A 35 -34.03 -27.06 8.83
C GLU A 35 -33.52 -26.15 9.94
N ASP A 36 -33.96 -24.89 10.03
CA ASP A 36 -33.41 -23.88 10.96
C ASP A 36 -33.15 -24.43 12.38
N ARG A 37 -34.10 -25.18 12.93
CA ARG A 37 -33.98 -25.80 14.27
C ARG A 37 -32.80 -26.79 14.47
N PHE A 38 -32.16 -27.22 13.39
CA PHE A 38 -31.03 -28.13 13.33
C PHE A 38 -29.80 -27.50 12.69
N ASP A 39 -29.98 -26.37 12.01
CA ASP A 39 -28.89 -25.56 11.51
C ASP A 39 -28.13 -24.92 12.68
N THR A 40 -26.93 -24.47 12.38
CA THR A 40 -26.10 -23.68 13.30
C THR A 40 -25.85 -22.26 12.79
N ASP A 41 -26.29 -21.97 11.57
CA ASP A 41 -26.18 -20.70 10.86
C ASP A 41 -27.38 -20.61 9.90
N ASP A 42 -28.53 -20.24 10.43
CA ASP A 42 -29.86 -20.26 9.77
C ASP A 42 -29.89 -19.44 8.47
N ASP A 43 -28.98 -18.49 8.27
CA ASP A 43 -28.93 -17.61 7.11
C ASP A 43 -27.61 -17.65 6.30
N ASN A 44 -26.66 -18.47 6.75
CA ASN A 44 -25.39 -18.80 6.10
C ASN A 44 -24.48 -17.59 5.87
N ASP A 45 -24.48 -16.63 6.80
CA ASP A 45 -23.70 -15.39 6.72
C ASP A 45 -22.35 -15.45 7.43
N MET A 46 -21.99 -16.63 7.98
CA MET A 46 -20.80 -16.90 8.79
C MET A 46 -20.87 -16.44 10.26
N ALA A 47 -22.02 -15.99 10.75
CA ALA A 47 -22.31 -15.73 12.15
C ALA A 47 -23.21 -16.86 12.70
N PRO A 48 -22.74 -17.67 13.66
CA PRO A 48 -23.56 -18.72 14.24
C PRO A 48 -24.76 -18.17 15.02
N ASP A 49 -25.92 -18.84 14.97
CA ASP A 49 -27.21 -18.38 15.55
C ASP A 49 -27.14 -17.98 17.03
N ASP A 50 -26.21 -18.55 17.81
CA ASP A 50 -26.07 -18.26 19.24
C ASP A 50 -25.36 -16.93 19.52
N THR A 51 -24.75 -16.36 18.48
CA THR A 51 -24.06 -15.06 18.47
C THR A 51 -24.61 -14.08 17.44
N ASP A 52 -25.45 -14.56 16.53
CA ASP A 52 -26.03 -13.76 15.47
C ASP A 52 -27.12 -12.81 16.01
N ASN A 53 -26.89 -11.51 15.85
CA ASN A 53 -27.84 -10.46 16.21
C ASN A 53 -28.96 -10.27 15.17
N CYS A 54 -28.91 -11.01 14.06
CA CYS A 54 -29.94 -11.09 13.02
C CYS A 54 -30.10 -12.51 12.46
N VAL A 55 -30.32 -13.51 13.32
CA VAL A 55 -30.47 -14.97 13.04
C VAL A 55 -31.09 -15.40 11.69
N LEU A 56 -31.97 -14.60 11.06
CA LEU A 56 -32.64 -14.95 9.81
C LEU A 56 -32.31 -14.00 8.64
N VAL A 57 -31.43 -13.02 8.83
CA VAL A 57 -31.10 -11.95 7.88
C VAL A 57 -29.58 -11.79 7.76
N PRO A 58 -28.99 -12.23 6.63
CA PRO A 58 -27.54 -12.28 6.49
C PRO A 58 -26.86 -10.94 6.73
N ASN A 59 -26.01 -10.87 7.73
CA ASN A 59 -25.34 -9.65 8.18
C ASN A 59 -23.94 -9.83 8.77
N SER A 60 -23.15 -10.82 8.32
CA SER A 60 -21.74 -11.20 8.63
C SER A 60 -20.82 -10.25 9.44
N SER A 61 -20.97 -8.93 9.26
CA SER A 61 -20.34 -7.90 10.08
C SER A 61 -20.88 -7.77 11.51
N GLN A 62 -22.08 -8.30 11.79
CA GLN A 62 -22.75 -8.26 13.09
C GLN A 62 -22.80 -6.83 13.66
N ARG A 63 -23.04 -5.85 12.78
CA ARG A 63 -23.14 -4.44 13.16
C ARG A 63 -24.40 -4.24 13.99
N ASP A 64 -24.25 -3.56 15.11
CA ASP A 64 -25.29 -3.19 16.07
C ASP A 64 -24.90 -1.80 16.57
N ARG A 65 -25.49 -0.78 15.96
CA ARG A 65 -25.07 0.61 16.12
C ARG A 65 -25.53 1.21 17.45
N ASP A 66 -26.70 0.86 17.94
CA ASP A 66 -27.27 1.40 19.18
C ASP A 66 -26.97 0.50 20.41
N GLY A 67 -26.53 -0.74 20.18
CA GLY A 67 -26.11 -1.69 21.20
C GLY A 67 -27.26 -2.36 21.92
N ASP A 68 -28.45 -2.45 21.32
CA ASP A 68 -29.63 -3.03 21.93
C ASP A 68 -29.68 -4.58 21.82
N GLY A 69 -28.82 -5.14 20.97
CA GLY A 69 -28.67 -6.56 20.72
C GLY A 69 -29.40 -7.09 19.48
N GLU A 70 -30.14 -6.25 18.75
CA GLU A 70 -30.64 -6.49 17.39
C GLU A 70 -29.64 -5.89 16.39
N GLY A 71 -29.34 -6.59 15.30
CA GLY A 71 -28.35 -6.09 14.33
C GLY A 71 -28.95 -5.08 13.35
N ASP A 72 -28.12 -4.18 12.81
CA ASP A 72 -28.53 -3.14 11.85
C ASP A 72 -29.31 -3.69 10.64
N ALA A 73 -29.10 -4.97 10.28
CA ALA A 73 -29.75 -5.61 9.13
C ALA A 73 -31.21 -6.00 9.37
N CYS A 74 -31.59 -6.25 10.63
CA CYS A 74 -32.92 -6.69 11.03
C CYS A 74 -33.62 -5.71 11.99
N ASP A 75 -32.91 -4.73 12.51
CA ASP A 75 -33.43 -3.68 13.36
C ASP A 75 -34.23 -2.62 12.57
N ALA A 76 -35.36 -2.22 13.13
CA ALA A 76 -36.26 -1.22 12.57
C ALA A 76 -35.92 0.22 13.00
N ASP A 77 -35.02 0.41 13.97
CA ASP A 77 -34.61 1.67 14.60
C ASP A 77 -33.11 1.62 14.94
N ILE A 78 -32.25 1.59 13.90
CA ILE A 78 -30.84 1.18 14.00
C ILE A 78 -29.96 2.13 14.84
N ASP A 79 -30.47 3.29 15.24
CA ASP A 79 -29.74 4.24 16.08
C ASP A 79 -30.40 4.49 17.45
N GLY A 80 -31.49 3.78 17.74
CA GLY A 80 -32.15 3.73 19.04
C GLY A 80 -32.80 5.06 19.47
N ASP A 81 -33.20 5.90 18.52
CA ASP A 81 -33.76 7.22 18.79
C ASP A 81 -35.29 7.22 18.97
N HIS A 82 -35.92 6.06 18.74
CA HIS A 82 -37.36 5.77 18.74
C HIS A 82 -38.13 6.23 17.49
N ILE A 83 -37.43 6.52 16.38
CA ILE A 83 -38.00 6.80 15.07
C ILE A 83 -37.57 5.69 14.11
N ASN A 84 -38.54 4.95 13.57
CA ASN A 84 -38.20 3.85 12.65
C ASN A 84 -37.42 4.36 11.43
N ASN A 85 -36.43 3.59 10.96
CA ASN A 85 -35.55 3.90 9.80
C ASN A 85 -36.26 4.48 8.56
N THR A 86 -37.50 4.06 8.30
CA THR A 86 -38.29 4.52 7.13
C THR A 86 -38.94 5.89 7.28
N SER A 87 -38.96 6.43 8.49
CA SER A 87 -39.53 7.73 8.85
C SER A 87 -38.49 8.64 9.51
N ASP A 88 -37.27 8.14 9.67
CA ASP A 88 -36.14 8.84 10.25
C ASP A 88 -35.38 9.58 9.14
N ASN A 89 -35.17 10.89 9.31
CA ASN A 89 -34.35 11.70 8.40
C ASN A 89 -32.85 11.63 8.70
N CYS A 90 -32.42 10.94 9.75
CA CYS A 90 -31.04 10.52 9.99
C CYS A 90 -30.96 9.06 10.48
N PRO A 91 -31.30 8.05 9.65
CA PRO A 91 -31.44 6.65 10.10
C PRO A 91 -30.23 6.07 10.85
N ASN A 92 -29.06 6.68 10.72
CA ASN A 92 -27.82 6.19 11.31
C ASN A 92 -27.30 7.07 12.47
N SER A 93 -28.01 8.11 12.87
CA SER A 93 -27.53 9.10 13.83
C SER A 93 -28.67 9.69 14.66
N SER A 94 -28.79 9.18 15.88
CA SER A 94 -29.88 9.49 16.80
C SER A 94 -30.23 10.98 16.84
N ASN A 95 -31.43 11.30 16.38
CA ASN A 95 -31.96 12.65 16.31
C ASN A 95 -33.48 12.68 16.60
N PRO A 96 -33.91 12.40 17.86
CA PRO A 96 -35.33 12.27 18.20
C PRO A 96 -36.21 13.50 17.92
N GLU A 97 -35.59 14.66 17.70
CA GLU A 97 -36.28 15.91 17.35
C GLU A 97 -36.60 16.03 15.85
N GLN A 98 -35.98 15.21 14.99
CA GLN A 98 -36.16 15.15 13.53
C GLN A 98 -36.10 16.56 12.91
N ALA A 99 -35.11 17.35 13.36
CA ALA A 99 -34.89 18.68 12.85
C ALA A 99 -34.33 18.58 11.42
N ASP A 100 -34.84 19.45 10.55
CA ASP A 100 -34.51 19.58 9.14
C ASP A 100 -34.69 21.06 8.81
N PHE A 101 -33.59 21.81 8.90
CA PHE A 101 -33.59 23.26 8.85
C PHE A 101 -33.81 23.79 7.43
N ASP A 102 -33.28 23.12 6.42
CA ASP A 102 -33.30 23.57 5.03
C ASP A 102 -34.41 22.92 4.18
N GLY A 103 -35.01 21.82 4.68
CA GLY A 103 -36.20 21.17 4.14
C GLY A 103 -35.91 20.21 2.99
N ASP A 104 -34.74 19.55 3.00
CA ASP A 104 -34.31 18.63 1.94
C ASP A 104 -34.61 17.15 2.23
N ASP A 105 -35.28 16.87 3.36
CA ASP A 105 -35.63 15.55 3.91
C ASP A 105 -34.44 14.80 4.58
N GLU A 106 -33.23 15.34 4.63
CA GLU A 106 -32.12 14.89 5.51
C GLU A 106 -32.17 15.67 6.84
N GLY A 107 -31.74 15.05 7.94
CA GLY A 107 -31.78 15.72 9.24
C GLY A 107 -30.53 16.52 9.58
N ASP A 108 -30.70 17.62 10.35
CA ASP A 108 -29.63 18.53 10.78
C ASP A 108 -28.41 17.82 11.44
N VAL A 109 -28.61 16.60 11.96
CA VAL A 109 -27.59 15.81 12.67
C VAL A 109 -26.67 15.06 11.71
N CYS A 110 -27.18 14.69 10.53
CA CYS A 110 -26.49 13.88 9.52
C CYS A 110 -26.22 14.64 8.22
N ASP A 111 -26.79 15.84 8.07
CA ASP A 111 -26.61 16.74 6.94
C ASP A 111 -25.13 17.10 6.67
N ASP A 112 -24.79 17.06 5.39
CA ASP A 112 -23.50 17.33 4.75
C ASP A 112 -23.83 17.88 3.36
N THR A 113 -24.16 19.18 3.31
CA THR A 113 -24.75 19.85 2.14
C THR A 113 -23.88 19.76 0.89
N ASP A 114 -22.55 19.62 1.03
CA ASP A 114 -21.64 19.57 -0.11
C ASP A 114 -20.99 18.19 -0.36
N ASP A 115 -21.30 17.18 0.45
CA ASP A 115 -20.77 15.81 0.45
C ASP A 115 -19.23 15.71 0.50
N ASP A 116 -18.54 16.55 1.26
CA ASP A 116 -17.09 16.43 1.46
C ASP A 116 -16.68 15.48 2.60
N GLY A 117 -17.67 15.02 3.38
CA GLY A 117 -17.51 14.14 4.53
C GLY A 117 -17.40 14.88 5.87
N VAL A 118 -17.60 16.19 5.91
CA VAL A 118 -17.70 17.04 7.09
C VAL A 118 -19.14 17.51 7.23
N ARG A 119 -19.75 17.28 8.41
CA ARG A 119 -21.16 17.64 8.62
C ARG A 119 -21.35 19.15 8.74
N ASP A 120 -22.50 19.62 8.28
CA ASP A 120 -22.95 21.02 8.25
C ASP A 120 -22.78 21.82 9.55
N ASN A 121 -22.80 21.13 10.69
CA ASN A 121 -22.71 21.72 12.02
C ASN A 121 -21.27 21.96 12.51
N VAL A 122 -20.29 21.35 11.86
CA VAL A 122 -18.85 21.50 12.13
C VAL A 122 -18.06 21.95 10.90
N ASP A 123 -18.71 21.99 9.74
CA ASP A 123 -18.14 22.46 8.48
C ASP A 123 -18.02 23.99 8.44
N ASN A 124 -16.78 24.48 8.30
CA ASN A 124 -16.46 25.91 8.15
C ASN A 124 -16.75 26.45 6.74
N CYS A 125 -17.18 25.61 5.80
CA CYS A 125 -17.53 25.98 4.43
C CYS A 125 -18.81 25.40 3.83
N ARG A 126 -19.59 24.58 4.53
CA ARG A 126 -20.98 24.08 4.29
C ARG A 126 -21.42 23.70 2.87
N SER A 127 -21.26 24.62 1.93
CA SER A 127 -21.67 24.50 0.52
C SER A 127 -20.49 24.39 -0.44
N VAL A 128 -19.26 24.33 0.07
CA VAL A 128 -18.02 24.26 -0.71
C VAL A 128 -17.09 23.22 -0.09
N ARG A 129 -16.96 22.09 -0.80
CA ARG A 129 -16.16 20.94 -0.34
C ARG A 129 -14.74 21.34 0.08
N ASN A 130 -14.40 21.07 1.33
CA ASN A 130 -13.09 21.31 1.94
C ASN A 130 -12.88 20.40 3.17
N ARG A 131 -12.74 19.11 2.89
CA ARG A 131 -12.57 18.06 3.91
C ARG A 131 -11.44 18.31 4.92
N ASP A 132 -10.43 19.07 4.54
CA ASP A 132 -9.29 19.48 5.37
C ASP A 132 -9.63 20.58 6.39
N GLN A 133 -10.70 21.34 6.16
CA GLN A 133 -11.21 22.40 7.05
C GLN A 133 -10.14 23.45 7.38
N GLU A 134 -9.27 23.76 6.42
CA GLU A 134 -8.27 24.82 6.56
C GLU A 134 -8.95 26.18 6.78
N ASN A 135 -8.29 27.02 7.58
CA ASN A 135 -8.78 28.32 8.03
C ASN A 135 -7.57 29.13 8.53
N ALA A 136 -6.92 29.85 7.64
CA ALA A 136 -5.65 30.51 7.90
C ALA A 136 -5.79 31.68 8.91
N ASP A 137 -6.88 32.44 8.88
CA ASP A 137 -7.08 33.60 9.76
C ASP A 137 -7.85 33.31 11.06
N GLY A 138 -8.54 32.17 11.12
CA GLY A 138 -9.32 31.70 12.25
C GLY A 138 -10.63 32.45 12.49
N ASP A 139 -11.23 33.09 11.48
CA ASP A 139 -12.45 33.89 11.63
C ASP A 139 -13.76 33.06 11.69
N GLY A 140 -13.66 31.78 11.33
CA GLY A 140 -14.74 30.80 11.31
C GLY A 140 -15.25 30.42 9.92
N GLN A 141 -14.86 31.14 8.87
CA GLN A 141 -15.01 30.74 7.47
C GLN A 141 -13.76 29.94 7.05
N GLY A 142 -13.94 28.87 6.27
CA GLY A 142 -12.79 28.08 5.79
C GLY A 142 -12.17 28.66 4.52
N ASP A 143 -10.90 28.34 4.28
CA ASP A 143 -10.12 28.89 3.17
C ASP A 143 -10.80 28.68 1.81
N ALA A 144 -11.44 27.51 1.61
CA ALA A 144 -12.11 27.17 0.37
C ALA A 144 -13.30 28.08 0.01
N CYS A 145 -13.93 28.70 1.00
CA CYS A 145 -15.08 29.58 0.82
C CYS A 145 -14.83 31.01 1.26
N ASP A 146 -13.69 31.31 1.87
CA ASP A 146 -13.28 32.67 2.25
C ASP A 146 -12.82 33.48 1.03
N SER A 147 -13.17 34.76 1.02
CA SER A 147 -12.72 35.73 0.02
C SER A 147 -11.45 36.51 0.40
N ASP A 148 -10.99 36.35 1.64
CA ASP A 148 -9.84 37.02 2.28
C ASP A 148 -9.21 36.04 3.29
N MET A 149 -8.60 34.95 2.79
CA MET A 149 -8.24 33.75 3.59
C MET A 149 -7.28 34.05 4.75
N ASP A 150 -6.44 35.08 4.64
CA ASP A 150 -5.46 35.46 5.66
C ASP A 150 -5.92 36.64 6.56
N GLY A 151 -7.10 37.21 6.27
CA GLY A 151 -7.73 38.26 7.05
C GLY A 151 -6.97 39.59 7.08
N ASP A 152 -6.10 39.86 6.10
CA ASP A 152 -5.27 41.06 6.08
C ASP A 152 -6.01 42.31 5.53
N GLY A 153 -7.16 42.08 4.89
CA GLY A 153 -8.02 43.09 4.28
C GLY A 153 -7.84 43.25 2.76
N VAL A 154 -7.06 42.39 2.11
CA VAL A 154 -6.87 42.31 0.66
C VAL A 154 -7.50 41.00 0.16
N ALA A 155 -8.49 41.11 -0.73
CA ALA A 155 -9.18 39.92 -1.23
C ALA A 155 -8.23 39.00 -2.02
N ASN A 156 -8.36 37.67 -1.89
CA ASN A 156 -7.49 36.64 -2.48
C ASN A 156 -7.09 36.91 -3.95
N THR A 157 -8.03 37.37 -4.77
CA THR A 157 -7.81 37.66 -6.20
C THR A 157 -6.85 38.83 -6.50
N SER A 158 -6.53 39.62 -5.48
CA SER A 158 -5.64 40.79 -5.55
C SER A 158 -4.53 40.71 -4.51
N ASP A 159 -4.38 39.56 -3.85
CA ASP A 159 -3.41 39.30 -2.80
C ASP A 159 -2.20 38.55 -3.37
N ASN A 160 -1.00 39.08 -3.14
CA ASN A 160 0.26 38.45 -3.53
C ASN A 160 0.79 37.43 -2.50
N CYS A 161 0.11 37.24 -1.36
CA CYS A 161 0.34 36.22 -0.35
C CYS A 161 -0.97 35.72 0.26
N GLN A 162 -1.79 35.01 -0.51
CA GLN A 162 -3.17 34.63 -0.15
C GLN A 162 -3.37 33.89 1.19
N TYR A 163 -2.31 33.35 1.79
CA TYR A 163 -2.37 32.59 3.06
C TYR A 163 -1.56 33.24 4.19
N GLU A 164 -0.89 34.38 3.95
CA GLU A 164 0.03 35.01 4.89
C GLU A 164 -0.17 36.53 4.92
N ALA A 165 -0.79 37.00 6.00
CA ALA A 165 -1.24 38.39 6.13
C ALA A 165 -0.16 39.44 5.88
N ASN A 166 -0.33 40.26 4.85
CA ASN A 166 0.70 41.19 4.40
C ASN A 166 0.20 42.52 3.83
N ALA A 167 -0.89 43.10 4.36
CA ALA A 167 -1.69 44.25 3.90
C ALA A 167 -1.00 45.43 3.17
N SER A 168 0.32 45.59 3.34
CA SER A 168 1.16 46.43 2.50
C SER A 168 1.35 45.96 1.05
N GLN A 169 1.15 44.67 0.77
CA GLN A 169 1.35 44.01 -0.53
C GLN A 169 2.72 44.36 -1.12
N THR A 170 3.77 44.22 -0.30
CA THR A 170 5.14 44.52 -0.72
C THR A 170 5.65 43.33 -1.54
N ASP A 171 6.26 43.64 -2.68
CA ASP A 171 6.86 42.70 -3.64
C ASP A 171 8.14 43.37 -4.16
N THR A 172 9.29 42.93 -3.63
CA THR A 172 10.57 43.60 -3.80
C THR A 172 11.19 43.36 -5.18
N ASP A 173 11.04 42.16 -5.73
CA ASP A 173 11.68 41.76 -6.98
C ASP A 173 10.72 41.74 -8.19
N GLY A 174 9.41 41.86 -7.94
CA GLY A 174 8.37 42.07 -8.94
C GLY A 174 7.92 40.79 -9.62
N ASP A 175 7.88 39.67 -8.91
CA ASP A 175 7.50 38.36 -9.43
C ASP A 175 6.04 37.94 -9.14
N ASP A 176 5.26 38.87 -8.59
CA ASP A 176 3.86 38.70 -8.16
C ASP A 176 3.68 37.83 -6.90
N VAL A 177 4.77 37.47 -6.19
CA VAL A 177 4.76 36.87 -4.84
C VAL A 177 5.17 37.94 -3.82
N GLY A 178 4.47 38.03 -2.68
CA GLY A 178 4.77 39.05 -1.68
C GLY A 178 5.94 38.70 -0.78
N ASP A 179 6.67 39.71 -0.32
CA ASP A 179 7.88 39.58 0.53
C ASP A 179 7.69 38.70 1.79
N VAL A 180 6.46 38.49 2.28
CA VAL A 180 6.23 37.66 3.48
C VAL A 180 6.15 36.17 3.17
N CYS A 181 5.80 35.82 1.94
CA CYS A 181 5.59 34.45 1.47
C CYS A 181 6.52 34.09 0.30
N ASP A 182 7.50 34.95 0.02
CA ASP A 182 8.51 34.78 -1.02
C ASP A 182 9.78 34.11 -0.44
N ASN A 183 10.07 32.90 -0.92
CA ASN A 183 11.25 32.13 -0.55
C ASN A 183 12.55 32.64 -1.21
N CYS A 184 12.46 33.61 -2.12
CA CYS A 184 13.59 34.27 -2.77
C CYS A 184 13.42 35.79 -2.97
N LEU A 185 13.28 36.53 -1.85
CA LEU A 185 13.13 38.00 -1.69
C LEU A 185 13.81 38.99 -2.68
N SER A 186 14.80 38.57 -3.46
CA SER A 186 15.53 39.42 -4.39
C SER A 186 15.72 38.84 -5.79
N VAL A 187 15.18 37.65 -6.05
CA VAL A 187 15.34 36.91 -7.30
C VAL A 187 13.99 36.34 -7.73
N SER A 188 13.38 37.01 -8.71
CA SER A 188 12.07 36.65 -9.23
C SER A 188 11.94 35.16 -9.58
N ASN A 189 11.01 34.49 -8.90
CA ASN A 189 10.71 33.07 -8.99
C ASN A 189 9.23 32.80 -8.63
N HIS A 190 8.34 33.25 -9.50
CA HIS A 190 6.88 33.15 -9.31
C HIS A 190 6.36 31.74 -8.95
N ASP A 191 7.08 30.68 -9.33
CA ASP A 191 6.74 29.29 -9.04
C ASP A 191 7.12 28.83 -7.63
N GLN A 192 7.94 29.59 -6.89
CA GLN A 192 8.30 29.37 -5.49
C GLN A 192 8.80 27.95 -5.22
N GLY A 193 9.46 27.32 -6.20
CA GLY A 193 10.02 25.98 -6.05
C GLY A 193 11.10 25.95 -4.96
N ASP A 194 11.05 24.92 -4.13
CA ASP A 194 11.96 24.62 -3.01
C ASP A 194 12.03 23.09 -2.96
N ILE A 195 13.13 22.50 -3.45
CA ILE A 195 13.22 21.03 -3.68
C ILE A 195 13.51 20.27 -2.39
N ASP A 196 14.26 20.85 -1.47
CA ASP A 196 14.67 20.23 -0.21
C ASP A 196 13.87 20.73 1.01
N ASP A 197 12.89 21.61 0.77
CA ASP A 197 11.98 22.20 1.76
C ASP A 197 12.73 22.93 2.90
N ASP A 198 13.86 23.58 2.59
CA ASP A 198 14.70 24.30 3.56
C ASP A 198 14.22 25.74 3.84
N GLY A 199 13.31 26.25 2.99
CA GLY A 199 12.74 27.59 3.03
C GLY A 199 13.45 28.60 2.12
N SER A 200 14.51 28.20 1.43
CA SER A 200 15.17 28.96 0.36
C SER A 200 14.69 28.42 -0.98
N GLY A 201 14.20 29.29 -1.87
CA GLY A 201 13.77 28.81 -3.18
C GLY A 201 14.94 28.47 -4.10
N ASN A 202 14.73 27.55 -5.04
CA ASN A 202 15.75 27.09 -6.01
C ASN A 202 16.41 28.24 -6.82
N ALA A 203 15.73 29.39 -6.92
CA ALA A 203 16.27 30.54 -7.64
C ALA A 203 17.38 31.28 -6.87
N CYS A 204 17.45 31.09 -5.56
CA CYS A 204 18.37 31.76 -4.66
C CYS A 204 19.08 30.83 -3.66
N ASP A 205 18.78 29.53 -3.69
CA ASP A 205 19.59 28.50 -3.08
C ASP A 205 20.89 28.26 -3.88
N ASP A 206 21.94 27.82 -3.19
CA ASP A 206 23.20 27.36 -3.78
C ASP A 206 23.29 25.81 -3.84
N ASP A 207 22.33 25.09 -3.22
CA ASP A 207 22.29 23.62 -3.05
C ASP A 207 20.82 23.13 -3.08
N ASP A 208 20.17 23.23 -4.24
CA ASP A 208 18.71 23.04 -4.44
C ASP A 208 18.17 21.71 -3.86
N ASP A 209 18.97 20.65 -3.84
CA ASP A 209 18.55 19.34 -3.34
C ASP A 209 19.04 19.01 -1.92
N GLY A 210 19.72 19.93 -1.25
CA GLY A 210 20.18 19.77 0.13
C GLY A 210 21.12 18.57 0.38
N ASP A 211 21.77 18.05 -0.66
CA ASP A 211 22.62 16.86 -0.55
C ASP A 211 24.05 17.17 -0.02
N GLY A 212 24.37 18.46 0.04
CA GLY A 212 25.64 19.02 0.51
C GLY A 212 26.64 19.31 -0.61
N VAL A 213 26.24 19.20 -1.87
CA VAL A 213 27.03 19.54 -3.05
C VAL A 213 26.37 20.70 -3.79
N PRO A 214 26.96 21.91 -3.73
CA PRO A 214 26.37 23.07 -4.39
C PRO A 214 26.14 22.89 -5.89
N ASP A 215 25.07 23.47 -6.42
CA ASP A 215 24.55 23.26 -7.79
C ASP A 215 25.62 23.46 -8.87
N ASP A 216 26.53 24.41 -8.65
CA ASP A 216 27.63 24.73 -9.56
C ASP A 216 28.62 23.58 -9.75
N ARG A 217 28.57 22.60 -8.86
CA ARG A 217 29.40 21.41 -8.79
C ARG A 217 28.58 20.12 -8.70
N ASP A 218 27.27 20.22 -8.64
CA ASP A 218 26.38 19.08 -8.65
C ASP A 218 26.05 18.61 -10.07
N ASN A 219 25.99 17.29 -10.26
CA ASN A 219 25.65 16.67 -11.53
C ASN A 219 24.18 16.23 -11.62
N CYS A 220 23.41 16.54 -10.58
CA CYS A 220 22.06 16.20 -10.19
C CYS A 220 21.41 17.33 -9.34
N PRO A 221 21.53 18.65 -9.64
CA PRO A 221 21.18 19.68 -8.66
C PRO A 221 19.74 19.64 -8.11
N GLU A 222 18.81 18.95 -8.78
CA GLU A 222 17.40 18.86 -8.38
C GLU A 222 17.03 17.52 -7.70
N GLU A 223 18.00 16.64 -7.39
CA GLU A 223 17.73 15.25 -7.00
C GLU A 223 18.62 14.80 -5.83
N TYR A 224 18.09 14.80 -4.61
CA TYR A 224 18.82 14.47 -3.38
C TYR A 224 19.73 13.25 -3.54
N THR A 225 21.05 13.46 -3.71
CA THR A 225 22.03 12.37 -3.75
C THR A 225 22.88 12.34 -2.50
N TYR A 226 22.68 11.33 -1.65
CA TYR A 226 23.59 11.14 -0.52
C TYR A 226 25.04 11.14 -1.01
N VAL A 227 25.86 12.03 -0.44
CA VAL A 227 27.33 12.04 -0.53
C VAL A 227 27.95 10.78 0.09
N SER A 228 27.57 9.62 -0.44
CA SER A 228 28.28 8.37 -0.38
C SER A 228 28.74 8.07 -1.79
N GLU A 229 30.05 8.21 -2.00
CA GLU A 229 30.83 7.63 -3.09
C GLU A 229 30.00 6.84 -4.13
N TRP A 230 29.89 7.41 -5.33
CA TRP A 230 29.39 6.81 -6.58
C TRP A 230 27.85 6.75 -6.74
N MET A 231 27.25 7.63 -7.56
CA MET A 231 26.64 7.29 -8.87
C MET A 231 25.51 8.26 -9.33
N ILE A 232 25.85 9.14 -10.28
CA ILE A 232 25.14 9.54 -11.53
C ILE A 232 23.59 9.48 -11.55
N CYS A 233 22.93 10.64 -11.58
CA CYS A 233 21.54 10.80 -12.02
C CYS A 233 21.31 10.40 -13.48
N PRO A 234 20.09 9.93 -13.81
CA PRO A 234 19.77 9.39 -15.12
C PRO A 234 19.70 10.50 -16.18
N PRO A 235 20.07 10.25 -17.46
CA PRO A 235 20.16 11.34 -18.42
C PRO A 235 18.99 11.34 -19.42
N GLU A 236 18.30 12.48 -19.53
CA GLU A 236 17.97 13.06 -20.84
C GLU A 236 19.24 13.48 -21.63
N SER A 237 20.44 13.37 -21.04
CA SER A 237 21.74 13.70 -21.64
C SER A 237 22.56 12.48 -22.07
N PHE A 238 21.98 11.57 -22.88
CA PHE A 238 22.74 10.56 -23.61
C PHE A 238 23.42 11.17 -24.85
N CYS A 239 24.60 11.76 -24.69
CA CYS A 239 25.47 12.11 -25.81
C CYS A 239 26.95 11.89 -25.48
N SER A 240 27.56 10.85 -26.08
CA SER A 240 28.77 10.93 -26.94
C SER A 240 29.78 9.78 -26.78
N TYR A 241 29.76 8.99 -25.71
CA TYR A 241 30.70 7.88 -25.56
C TYR A 241 30.00 6.58 -25.14
N GLY A 242 30.08 5.56 -26.01
CA GLY A 242 29.31 4.32 -25.89
C GLY A 242 29.56 3.52 -24.60
N CYS A 243 28.54 2.76 -24.19
CA CYS A 243 28.56 1.91 -23.00
C CYS A 243 29.59 0.76 -23.09
N PRO A 244 30.29 0.42 -21.99
CA PRO A 244 31.14 -0.77 -21.91
C PRO A 244 30.31 -2.06 -21.67
N PRO A 245 30.84 -3.24 -22.01
CA PRO A 245 30.04 -4.45 -22.24
C PRO A 245 29.66 -5.28 -21.00
N GLN A 246 29.91 -4.86 -19.76
CA GLN A 246 29.62 -5.70 -18.58
C GLN A 246 29.24 -4.83 -17.37
N HIS A 247 28.01 -4.99 -16.87
CA HIS A 247 27.58 -4.47 -15.58
C HIS A 247 27.29 -5.65 -14.65
N ILE A 248 27.91 -5.63 -13.46
CA ILE A 248 27.58 -6.44 -12.30
C ILE A 248 26.89 -5.46 -11.34
N ILE A 249 25.65 -5.74 -10.95
CA ILE A 249 24.96 -4.94 -9.93
C ILE A 249 25.27 -5.60 -8.58
N GLU A 250 26.08 -4.94 -7.75
CA GLU A 250 26.22 -5.29 -6.33
C GLU A 250 25.30 -4.34 -5.53
N GLY A 251 24.20 -4.88 -5.00
CA GLY A 251 23.29 -4.16 -4.09
C GLY A 251 23.75 -4.25 -2.62
N PRO A 252 23.07 -3.54 -1.69
CA PRO A 252 23.48 -3.48 -0.29
C PRO A 252 23.56 -4.87 0.34
N SER A 253 24.70 -5.12 0.97
CA SER A 253 25.22 -6.41 1.37
C SER A 253 25.08 -6.62 2.89
N GLN A 254 23.85 -6.72 3.39
CA GLN A 254 23.49 -7.49 4.60
C GLN A 254 21.98 -7.36 4.90
N TRP A 255 21.25 -8.47 4.87
CA TRP A 255 19.87 -8.53 5.34
C TRP A 255 19.77 -9.50 6.54
N ILE A 256 19.46 -8.98 7.73
CA ILE A 256 19.38 -9.75 8.99
C ILE A 256 17.96 -10.33 9.12
N PHE A 257 17.83 -11.65 9.06
CA PHE A 257 16.58 -12.33 9.39
C PHE A 257 16.54 -12.65 10.90
N ASP A 258 15.63 -12.02 11.65
CA ASP A 258 15.37 -12.33 13.06
C ASP A 258 14.16 -13.26 13.19
N TYR A 259 14.43 -14.56 13.37
CA TYR A 259 13.41 -15.56 13.64
C TYR A 259 13.14 -15.57 15.15
N GLY A 260 12.27 -14.69 15.64
CA GLY A 260 11.90 -14.67 17.08
C GLY A 260 11.49 -16.04 17.63
N ASP A 261 11.54 -16.21 18.97
CA ASP A 261 11.36 -17.48 19.70
C ASP A 261 10.23 -18.40 19.13
N LEU A 262 10.61 -19.35 18.26
CA LEU A 262 9.70 -20.33 17.68
C LEU A 262 9.38 -21.41 18.73
N GLY A 263 8.25 -21.27 19.43
CA GLY A 263 7.73 -22.29 20.33
C GLY A 263 7.25 -23.55 19.59
N PRO A 264 7.21 -24.72 20.25
CA PRO A 264 6.70 -25.95 19.65
C PRO A 264 5.20 -25.82 19.41
N GLY A 265 4.80 -25.77 18.13
CA GLY A 265 3.40 -25.67 17.71
C GLY A 265 3.04 -24.49 16.80
N HIS A 266 4.00 -23.67 16.36
CA HIS A 266 3.70 -22.62 15.39
C HIS A 266 3.43 -23.19 13.98
N PRO A 267 2.34 -22.78 13.30
CA PRO A 267 2.06 -23.19 11.93
C PRO A 267 3.14 -22.66 10.98
N ALA A 268 3.32 -23.36 9.85
CA ALA A 268 4.24 -23.08 8.75
C ALA A 268 3.94 -21.76 7.98
N ALA A 269 3.65 -20.68 8.71
CA ALA A 269 3.03 -19.46 8.21
C ALA A 269 3.93 -18.22 8.25
N MET A 270 5.20 -18.31 8.67
CA MET A 270 6.19 -17.28 8.38
C MET A 270 7.05 -17.72 7.21
N ARG A 271 6.59 -17.40 6.00
CA ARG A 271 7.41 -17.40 4.79
C ARG A 271 7.95 -15.98 4.64
N PRO A 272 9.21 -15.70 5.00
CA PRO A 272 9.80 -14.43 4.62
C PRO A 272 9.81 -14.36 3.09
N THR A 273 8.99 -13.45 2.55
CA THR A 273 8.92 -13.14 1.12
C THR A 273 9.75 -11.89 0.89
N LEU A 274 10.76 -11.99 0.04
CA LEU A 274 11.52 -10.84 -0.45
C LEU A 274 10.87 -10.41 -1.77
N GLU A 275 10.29 -9.22 -1.77
CA GLU A 275 9.79 -8.59 -3.00
C GLU A 275 10.94 -7.87 -3.68
N ILE A 276 11.27 -8.29 -4.91
CA ILE A 276 12.27 -7.60 -5.72
C ILE A 276 11.48 -6.86 -6.80
N PRO A 277 11.26 -5.53 -6.66
CA PRO A 277 10.61 -4.77 -7.71
C PRO A 277 11.50 -4.81 -8.95
N PHE A 278 10.98 -5.40 -10.03
CA PHE A 278 11.68 -5.46 -11.30
C PHE A 278 11.15 -4.35 -12.20
N ASP A 279 11.96 -3.31 -12.42
CA ASP A 279 11.65 -2.28 -13.41
C ASP A 279 12.25 -2.67 -14.78
N PRO A 280 11.44 -3.16 -15.73
CA PRO A 280 11.91 -3.49 -17.07
C PRO A 280 12.41 -2.27 -17.86
N CYS A 281 12.08 -1.04 -17.48
CA CYS A 281 12.53 0.19 -18.15
C CYS A 281 14.03 0.44 -17.95
N ARG A 282 14.66 -0.13 -16.91
CA ARG A 282 16.12 -0.05 -16.68
C ARG A 282 16.97 -0.92 -17.62
N PHE A 283 16.37 -1.71 -18.51
CA PHE A 283 17.06 -2.81 -19.21
C PHE A 283 16.66 -2.95 -20.69
N VAL A 284 16.57 -1.84 -21.42
CA VAL A 284 16.28 -1.80 -22.86
C VAL A 284 17.56 -1.97 -23.69
N ASP A 285 17.52 -2.77 -24.76
CA ASP A 285 18.61 -2.88 -25.75
C ASP A 285 18.63 -1.61 -26.64
N CYS A 286 19.61 -0.73 -26.38
CA CYS A 286 19.71 0.59 -27.02
C CYS A 286 19.96 0.56 -28.54
N GLN A 287 20.34 -0.58 -29.15
CA GLN A 287 20.48 -0.67 -30.61
C GLN A 287 19.17 -1.08 -31.30
N THR A 288 18.32 -1.85 -30.62
CA THR A 288 17.15 -2.48 -31.23
C THR A 288 15.82 -1.88 -30.77
N GLN A 289 15.83 -1.07 -29.71
CA GLN A 289 14.63 -0.46 -29.11
C GLN A 289 13.53 -1.51 -28.78
N THR A 290 13.91 -2.76 -28.52
CA THR A 290 12.97 -3.82 -28.11
C THR A 290 13.12 -4.14 -26.64
N LEU A 291 11.99 -4.21 -25.93
CA LEU A 291 11.90 -4.86 -24.62
C LEU A 291 12.08 -6.37 -24.81
N PHE A 292 12.81 -6.96 -23.87
CA PHE A 292 13.25 -8.35 -23.73
C PHE A 292 12.67 -9.39 -24.70
N GLY A 293 13.55 -10.10 -25.42
CA GLY A 293 13.17 -11.26 -26.24
C GLY A 293 13.16 -12.57 -25.44
N GLU A 294 12.66 -13.65 -26.05
CA GLU A 294 12.56 -15.01 -25.48
C GLU A 294 13.90 -15.60 -24.96
N ASP A 295 15.03 -14.96 -25.25
CA ASP A 295 16.38 -15.41 -24.93
C ASP A 295 17.00 -14.70 -23.70
N THR A 296 16.21 -13.94 -22.91
CA THR A 296 16.70 -13.25 -21.70
C THR A 296 16.47 -14.08 -20.43
N TYR A 297 17.51 -14.19 -19.61
CA TYR A 297 17.47 -14.85 -18.30
C TYR A 297 17.95 -13.91 -17.19
N VAL A 298 17.39 -14.09 -16.00
CA VAL A 298 17.86 -13.46 -14.76
C VAL A 298 18.55 -14.53 -13.94
N THR A 299 19.73 -14.21 -13.44
CA THR A 299 20.50 -15.01 -12.49
C THR A 299 20.55 -14.28 -11.16
N LEU A 300 20.06 -14.92 -10.09
CA LEU A 300 20.19 -14.46 -8.72
C LEU A 300 21.26 -15.29 -8.03
N THR A 301 22.26 -14.64 -7.46
CA THR A 301 23.27 -15.29 -6.62
C THR A 301 23.11 -14.81 -5.18
N LEU A 302 22.83 -15.72 -4.26
CA LEU A 302 22.66 -15.44 -2.84
C LEU A 302 23.90 -15.89 -2.08
N ASP A 303 24.57 -14.95 -1.42
CA ASP A 303 25.63 -15.22 -0.45
C ASP A 303 25.04 -15.21 0.96
N LEU A 304 25.03 -16.37 1.60
CA LEU A 304 24.46 -16.57 2.92
C LEU A 304 25.61 -16.63 3.93
N SER A 305 25.48 -15.93 5.06
CA SER A 305 26.40 -16.07 6.18
C SER A 305 25.63 -16.24 7.50
N MET A 306 26.11 -17.16 8.34
CA MET A 306 25.55 -17.41 9.66
C MET A 306 26.60 -17.15 10.74
N ASN A 307 26.29 -16.28 11.70
CA ASN A 307 27.14 -16.00 12.86
C ASN A 307 26.56 -16.66 14.11
N PRO A 308 27.28 -17.56 14.79
CA PRO A 308 26.73 -18.27 15.95
C PRO A 308 26.46 -17.31 17.12
N ALA A 309 25.27 -17.40 17.70
CA ALA A 309 24.91 -16.67 18.91
C ALA A 309 25.78 -17.10 20.11
N SER A 310 26.12 -16.16 20.98
CA SER A 310 26.93 -16.43 22.17
C SER A 310 26.25 -17.46 23.09
N GLY A 311 26.78 -18.68 23.17
CA GLY A 311 26.26 -19.75 24.04
C GLY A 311 25.76 -21.01 23.33
N ALA A 312 25.91 -21.14 22.00
CA ALA A 312 25.50 -22.33 21.25
C ALA A 312 26.38 -23.58 21.54
N SER A 313 25.72 -24.75 21.56
CA SER A 313 26.31 -26.09 21.79
C SER A 313 27.35 -26.49 20.73
N THR A 314 28.36 -27.28 21.12
CA THR A 314 29.51 -27.76 20.31
C THR A 314 29.17 -28.95 19.40
N THR A 315 28.00 -28.94 18.77
CA THR A 315 27.58 -30.01 17.84
C THR A 315 27.54 -29.46 16.41
N ASP A 316 27.98 -30.25 15.44
CA ASP A 316 27.88 -29.89 14.02
C ASP A 316 26.39 -29.84 13.63
N HIS A 317 25.97 -28.72 13.03
CA HIS A 317 24.58 -28.51 12.61
C HIS A 317 24.57 -28.16 11.12
N ALA A 318 23.73 -28.86 10.35
CA ALA A 318 23.49 -28.59 8.94
C ALA A 318 22.06 -28.08 8.76
N ILE A 319 21.89 -26.98 8.04
CA ILE A 319 20.59 -26.36 7.75
C ILE A 319 20.38 -26.42 6.23
N SER A 320 19.27 -27.03 5.80
CA SER A 320 18.87 -27.01 4.39
C SER A 320 17.90 -25.86 4.15
N LEU A 321 18.18 -25.06 3.14
CA LEU A 321 17.34 -23.93 2.74
C LEU A 321 16.84 -24.18 1.32
N HIS A 322 15.53 -24.03 1.13
CA HIS A 322 14.88 -24.08 -0.18
C HIS A 322 14.48 -22.67 -0.60
N PHE A 323 14.82 -22.30 -1.83
CA PHE A 323 14.54 -21.01 -2.44
C PHE A 323 13.62 -21.24 -3.63
N ALA A 324 12.58 -20.42 -3.74
CA ALA A 324 11.65 -20.45 -4.85
C ALA A 324 11.41 -19.03 -5.37
N VAL A 325 11.39 -18.85 -6.68
CA VAL A 325 10.96 -17.60 -7.31
C VAL A 325 9.52 -17.79 -7.78
N LEU A 326 8.64 -16.87 -7.40
CA LEU A 326 7.24 -16.85 -7.80
C LEU A 326 6.96 -15.67 -8.74
N ASP A 327 6.07 -15.87 -9.73
CA ASP A 327 5.49 -14.78 -10.52
C ASP A 327 4.36 -14.05 -9.75
N GLN A 328 3.81 -12.98 -10.32
CA GLN A 328 2.68 -12.22 -9.73
C GLN A 328 1.43 -13.07 -9.48
N ALA A 329 1.27 -14.19 -10.20
CA ALA A 329 0.15 -15.12 -10.01
C ALA A 329 0.48 -16.22 -8.98
N GLY A 330 1.65 -16.16 -8.34
CA GLY A 330 2.10 -17.11 -7.33
C GLY A 330 2.64 -18.43 -7.90
N HIS A 331 2.87 -18.54 -9.22
CA HIS A 331 3.44 -19.74 -9.81
C HIS A 331 4.96 -19.78 -9.64
N ARG A 332 5.51 -20.97 -9.36
CA ARG A 332 6.95 -21.20 -9.27
C ARG A 332 7.60 -21.13 -10.64
N VAL A 333 8.53 -20.20 -10.81
CA VAL A 333 9.31 -20.01 -12.05
C VAL A 333 10.77 -20.46 -11.91
N ALA A 334 11.28 -20.61 -10.69
CA ALA A 334 12.60 -21.18 -10.38
C ALA A 334 12.62 -21.79 -8.98
N ASP A 335 13.42 -22.84 -8.77
CA ASP A 335 13.68 -23.42 -7.45
C ASP A 335 15.18 -23.77 -7.31
N ALA A 336 15.75 -23.57 -6.12
CA ALA A 336 17.08 -24.05 -5.74
C ALA A 336 17.10 -24.50 -4.27
N GLN A 337 18.02 -25.40 -3.94
CA GLN A 337 18.24 -25.86 -2.59
C GLN A 337 19.73 -25.73 -2.26
N THR A 338 20.04 -25.27 -1.05
CA THR A 338 21.41 -25.29 -0.53
C THR A 338 21.47 -25.89 0.86
N LEU A 339 22.67 -26.30 1.25
CA LEU A 339 23.00 -26.75 2.59
C LEU A 339 24.04 -25.80 3.18
N ILE A 340 23.76 -25.27 4.36
CA ILE A 340 24.76 -24.55 5.16
C ILE A 340 25.20 -25.50 6.27
N GLU A 341 26.44 -26.00 6.18
CA GLU A 341 27.05 -26.82 7.22
C GLU A 341 27.90 -25.94 8.14
N HIS A 342 27.57 -25.90 9.42
CA HIS A 342 28.42 -25.31 10.43
C HIS A 342 29.40 -26.36 10.96
N VAL A 343 30.68 -26.21 10.64
CA VAL A 343 31.76 -27.08 11.15
C VAL A 343 32.33 -26.46 12.42
N SER A 344 32.24 -27.14 13.56
CA SER A 344 32.82 -26.65 14.82
C SER A 344 34.34 -26.47 14.69
N PRO A 345 34.94 -25.31 15.07
CA PRO A 345 36.40 -25.19 15.09
C PRO A 345 37.00 -26.05 16.20
N GLU A 346 38.23 -26.56 15.98
CA GLU A 346 39.07 -27.14 17.05
C GLU A 346 39.13 -26.19 18.26
N PRO A 347 39.34 -26.69 19.50
CA PRO A 347 39.08 -25.96 20.76
C PRO A 347 40.04 -24.80 21.09
N ALA A 348 40.55 -24.07 20.09
CA ALA A 348 41.44 -22.94 20.26
C ALA A 348 41.22 -21.77 19.26
N LEU A 349 40.18 -21.77 18.43
CA LEU A 349 39.91 -20.67 17.49
C LEU A 349 38.51 -20.06 17.69
N LEU A 350 38.42 -18.74 17.48
CA LEU A 350 37.16 -17.99 17.44
C LEU A 350 36.17 -18.66 16.47
N PRO A 351 34.85 -18.67 16.75
CA PRO A 351 33.86 -19.19 15.82
C PRO A 351 33.96 -18.46 14.47
N GLN A 352 34.09 -19.20 13.38
CA GLN A 352 34.08 -18.65 12.02
C GLN A 352 32.65 -18.66 11.48
N ALA A 353 32.26 -17.62 10.75
CA ALA A 353 30.98 -17.58 10.06
C ALA A 353 30.92 -18.69 9.01
N ALA A 354 29.83 -19.46 8.98
CA ALA A 354 29.58 -20.42 7.91
C ALA A 354 28.97 -19.66 6.71
N THR A 355 29.57 -19.79 5.53
CA THR A 355 29.12 -19.12 4.29
C THR A 355 28.75 -20.12 3.20
N SER A 356 27.66 -19.88 2.48
CA SER A 356 27.24 -20.68 1.31
C SER A 356 26.71 -19.77 0.21
N GLN A 357 26.92 -20.15 -1.05
CA GLN A 357 26.46 -19.41 -2.22
C GLN A 357 25.46 -20.23 -3.01
N VAL A 358 24.35 -19.61 -3.43
CA VAL A 358 23.28 -20.26 -4.21
C VAL A 358 23.00 -19.44 -5.46
N THR A 359 22.97 -20.09 -6.61
CA THR A 359 22.63 -19.43 -7.87
C THR A 359 21.32 -20.00 -8.44
N LEU A 360 20.37 -19.11 -8.71
CA LEU A 360 19.09 -19.38 -9.37
C LEU A 360 19.10 -18.70 -10.74
N SER A 361 18.72 -19.40 -11.81
CA SER A 361 18.55 -18.78 -13.13
C SER A 361 17.18 -19.10 -13.71
N PHE A 362 16.45 -18.08 -14.20
CA PHE A 362 15.12 -18.26 -14.77
C PHE A 362 14.85 -17.30 -15.95
N PRO A 363 14.01 -17.71 -16.92
CA PRO A 363 13.64 -16.86 -18.05
C PRO A 363 12.63 -15.79 -17.63
N LEU A 364 12.71 -14.59 -18.24
CA LEU A 364 11.63 -13.61 -18.16
C LEU A 364 10.49 -14.05 -19.09
N ALA A 365 9.26 -14.09 -18.57
CA ALA A 365 8.10 -14.56 -19.36
C ALA A 365 7.77 -13.57 -20.50
N PRO A 366 7.37 -14.05 -21.69
CA PRO A 366 7.26 -13.23 -22.92
C PRO A 366 5.95 -12.42 -23.02
N SER A 367 5.30 -12.06 -21.92
CA SER A 367 3.90 -11.59 -21.96
C SER A 367 3.69 -10.10 -22.29
N TYR A 368 4.72 -9.33 -22.66
CA TYR A 368 4.49 -7.95 -23.13
C TYR A 368 5.42 -7.55 -24.28
N THR A 369 4.89 -7.59 -25.51
CA THR A 369 5.55 -6.97 -26.67
C THR A 369 5.21 -5.49 -26.71
N TRP A 370 6.09 -4.65 -26.17
CA TRP A 370 5.95 -3.19 -26.30
C TRP A 370 6.50 -2.73 -27.65
N ARG A 371 5.64 -2.11 -28.48
CA ARG A 371 6.08 -1.33 -29.65
C ARG A 371 6.05 0.14 -29.27
N TYR A 372 7.23 0.74 -29.16
CA TYR A 372 7.38 2.17 -29.02
C TYR A 372 6.93 2.88 -30.31
N SER A 373 5.82 3.61 -30.27
CA SER A 373 5.49 4.63 -31.26
C SER A 373 5.59 5.99 -30.57
N GLY A 374 6.74 6.63 -30.70
CA GLY A 374 7.02 7.92 -30.06
C GLY A 374 5.96 8.97 -30.40
N LYS A 375 5.14 9.29 -29.40
CA LYS A 375 4.40 10.54 -29.15
C LYS A 375 3.64 10.34 -27.84
N PHE A 376 4.08 11.01 -26.79
CA PHE A 376 3.32 11.12 -25.55
C PHE A 376 2.40 12.33 -25.72
N ASP A 377 1.10 12.08 -25.87
CA ASP A 377 0.05 13.08 -25.60
C ASP A 377 -0.36 12.83 -24.14
N GLN A 378 -0.36 13.89 -23.32
CA GLN A 378 -0.36 13.86 -21.85
C GLN A 378 -1.71 13.46 -21.20
N GLU A 379 -2.65 12.85 -21.92
CA GLU A 379 -4.02 12.63 -21.40
C GLU A 379 -4.52 11.18 -21.35
N THR A 380 -3.74 10.17 -21.75
CA THR A 380 -4.11 8.77 -21.47
C THR A 380 -2.89 7.86 -21.41
N SER A 381 -2.40 7.52 -20.22
CA SER A 381 -1.53 6.35 -20.04
C SER A 381 -2.28 5.32 -19.20
N PRO A 382 -2.57 4.11 -19.70
CA PRO A 382 -3.09 3.05 -18.85
C PRO A 382 -1.99 2.62 -17.88
N GLU A 383 -2.29 2.60 -16.58
CA GLU A 383 -1.53 1.90 -15.54
C GLU A 383 -1.44 0.40 -15.92
N ALA A 384 -0.48 0.05 -16.75
CA ALA A 384 -0.07 -1.33 -16.94
C ALA A 384 0.96 -1.63 -15.86
N ALA A 385 0.52 -2.25 -14.77
CA ALA A 385 1.36 -2.67 -13.65
C ALA A 385 2.63 -3.39 -14.17
N LEU A 386 3.80 -2.94 -13.70
CA LEU A 386 5.08 -3.57 -14.00
C LEU A 386 5.08 -5.02 -13.47
N PRO A 387 5.76 -5.97 -14.13
CA PRO A 387 5.84 -7.35 -13.64
C PRO A 387 6.71 -7.42 -12.37
N LEU A 388 6.08 -7.65 -11.21
CA LEU A 388 6.75 -7.98 -9.95
C LEU A 388 7.06 -9.48 -9.86
N TYR A 389 8.24 -9.82 -9.33
CA TYR A 389 8.59 -11.20 -8.98
C TYR A 389 8.85 -11.27 -7.47
N HIS A 390 8.34 -12.32 -6.83
CA HIS A 390 8.51 -12.55 -5.40
C HIS A 390 9.52 -13.68 -5.18
N LEU A 391 10.61 -13.41 -4.44
CA LEU A 391 11.53 -14.45 -3.99
C LEU A 391 11.06 -14.96 -2.62
N VAL A 392 10.71 -16.24 -2.54
CA VAL A 392 10.25 -16.87 -1.31
C VAL A 392 11.33 -17.79 -0.75
N LEU A 393 11.68 -17.56 0.52
CA LEU A 393 12.62 -18.38 1.28
C LEU A 393 11.85 -19.33 2.19
N VAL A 394 12.07 -20.64 2.03
CA VAL A 394 11.49 -21.67 2.89
C VAL A 394 12.61 -22.46 3.56
N PRO A 395 12.90 -22.21 4.85
CA PRO A 395 13.82 -23.06 5.59
C PRO A 395 13.16 -24.41 5.89
N GLU A 396 13.79 -25.52 5.47
CA GLU A 396 13.37 -26.87 5.86
C GLU A 396 14.38 -27.44 6.86
N VAL A 397 13.97 -27.58 8.12
CA VAL A 397 14.82 -28.07 9.20
C VAL A 397 14.66 -29.58 9.33
N GLY A 398 15.71 -30.33 9.04
CA GLY A 398 15.67 -31.79 8.92
C GLY A 398 15.51 -32.59 10.23
N ASP A 399 15.51 -31.98 11.41
CA ASP A 399 15.27 -32.69 12.69
C ASP A 399 14.94 -31.73 13.86
N GLU A 400 14.13 -32.18 14.84
CA GLU A 400 13.64 -31.36 15.98
C GLU A 400 14.76 -30.74 16.84
N ALA A 401 15.94 -31.35 16.90
CA ALA A 401 17.10 -30.81 17.62
C ALA A 401 17.69 -29.53 16.99
N ASN A 402 17.43 -29.30 15.69
CA ASN A 402 17.91 -28.13 14.96
C ASN A 402 16.92 -26.95 14.98
N GLN A 403 15.68 -27.13 15.46
CA GLN A 403 14.67 -26.06 15.52
C GLN A 403 14.97 -25.01 16.61
N VAL A 404 15.57 -25.41 17.73
CA VAL A 404 15.86 -24.52 18.87
C VAL A 404 16.95 -23.48 18.54
N LEU A 405 17.86 -23.77 17.62
CA LEU A 405 19.00 -22.90 17.28
C LEU A 405 18.68 -21.79 16.25
N LEU A 406 17.70 -22.04 15.36
CA LEU A 406 17.25 -21.06 14.36
C LEU A 406 16.55 -19.86 15.00
N SER A 407 15.91 -20.05 16.16
CA SER A 407 15.20 -18.99 16.88
C SER A 407 16.11 -17.88 17.46
N LYS A 408 17.44 -18.02 17.36
CA LYS A 408 18.40 -17.10 18.01
C LYS A 408 19.60 -16.73 17.16
N THR A 409 19.67 -17.18 15.91
CA THR A 409 20.85 -17.01 15.07
C THR A 409 20.48 -16.26 13.79
N PRO A 410 20.87 -14.99 13.63
CA PRO A 410 20.58 -14.24 12.43
C PRO A 410 21.31 -14.86 11.23
N ILE A 411 20.57 -15.10 10.15
CA ILE A 411 21.13 -15.41 8.83
C ILE A 411 21.25 -14.08 8.10
N ASN A 412 22.43 -13.78 7.58
CA ASN A 412 22.63 -12.68 6.66
C ASN A 412 22.57 -13.22 5.23
N ALA A 413 21.78 -12.61 4.36
CA ALA A 413 21.85 -12.87 2.92
C ALA A 413 22.29 -11.61 2.18
N THR A 414 23.12 -11.77 1.15
CA THR A 414 23.39 -10.75 0.13
C THR A 414 22.90 -11.31 -1.20
N VAL A 415 22.12 -10.54 -1.96
CA VAL A 415 21.59 -10.97 -3.25
C VAL A 415 22.27 -10.17 -4.37
N HIS A 416 22.92 -10.89 -5.27
CA HIS A 416 23.48 -10.36 -6.50
C HIS A 416 22.54 -10.70 -7.66
N VAL A 417 22.14 -9.70 -8.43
CA VAL A 417 21.25 -9.88 -9.58
C VAL A 417 22.05 -9.65 -10.86
N GLN A 418 22.05 -10.64 -11.74
CA GLN A 418 22.67 -10.55 -13.05
C GLN A 418 21.64 -10.85 -14.14
N VAL A 419 21.44 -9.92 -15.05
CA VAL A 419 20.60 -10.14 -16.23
C VAL A 419 21.49 -10.49 -17.41
N GLY A 420 21.20 -11.60 -18.07
CA GLY A 420 21.96 -12.08 -19.22
C GLY A 420 21.07 -12.32 -20.43
N LYS A 421 21.66 -12.22 -21.61
CA LYS A 421 21.07 -12.66 -22.88
C LYS A 421 21.82 -13.92 -23.30
N GLN A 422 21.11 -14.98 -23.69
CA GLN A 422 21.79 -16.12 -24.32
C GLN A 422 22.25 -15.68 -25.72
N ASP A 423 23.54 -15.39 -25.86
CA ASP A 423 24.14 -15.27 -27.19
C ASP A 423 24.11 -16.65 -27.87
N LYS A 424 23.59 -16.71 -29.10
CA LYS A 424 23.75 -17.86 -30.00
C LYS A 424 25.10 -17.86 -30.68
#